data_AF-A0A9E6EZ64-F1
#
_entry.id   AF-A0A9E6EZ64-F1
#
_cell.length_a   1.000
_cell.length_b   1.000
_cell.length_c   1.000
_cell.angle_alpha   90.00
_cell.angle_beta   90.00
_cell.angle_gamma   90.00
#
_symmetry.space_group_name_H-M   'P 1'
#
loop_
_entity.id
_entity.type
_entity.pdbx_description
1 polymer ?
#
loop_
_entity_poly.entity_id
_entity_poly.type
_entity_poly.pdbx_seq_one_letter_code
_entity_poly.pdbx_strand_id
1 'polypeptide(L)'
;YRGSGYDIYDSYLNTDTNETVRYNRFGESLYADVPEERTFVGLSLQNLFHGKFRSDEASSESGGSSVGAGYKTAQLLSLTASSGYNFAAREMPIAPLVLTASSNAFAPSLMFSAGATYDFYTYDTATGDADNGYRIDKLAMDDGKGLLRFVNGFLNMSVSTSGHLRSPFASVDENDSDTSLVKNRSLPVEQALYKERFHSDELTNFSASLPWSLRMSLYMISDKRDPLDPYSTTLLNSAGRLALSRNWQVGFSTSYDFRNNEFVYPALMIYRDLHDFQFSAQWVPTGEHKGYLFQIAMKPAHLKGLKLKAGSGNIVEPLE
;
A
#
# COMPACT_ATOMS: atom_id res chain seq x y z
N TYR A 1 25.81 23.40 16.30
CA TYR A 1 26.46 24.71 16.14
C TYR A 1 25.92 25.63 17.22
N ARG A 2 26.78 26.26 18.03
CA ARG A 2 26.35 27.22 19.05
C ARG A 2 26.24 28.60 18.41
N GLY A 3 25.02 29.07 18.18
CA GLY A 3 24.76 30.46 17.72
C GLY A 3 25.02 31.50 18.83
N SER A 4 25.33 31.07 20.05
CA SER A 4 25.70 31.92 21.18
C SER A 4 27.16 32.43 21.16
N GLY A 5 28.03 31.81 20.34
CA GLY A 5 29.43 32.25 20.19
C GLY A 5 29.67 33.28 19.07
N TYR A 6 28.63 33.55 18.29
CA TYR A 6 28.62 34.54 17.21
C TYR A 6 27.48 35.51 17.56
N ASP A 7 27.73 36.80 17.50
CA ASP A 7 26.89 37.92 17.99
C ASP A 7 25.52 38.07 17.25
N ILE A 8 24.79 36.97 17.14
CA ILE A 8 23.60 36.77 16.32
C ILE A 8 22.32 37.03 17.12
N TYR A 9 22.39 36.85 18.44
CA TYR A 9 21.26 37.05 19.34
C TYR A 9 21.60 38.13 20.36
N ASP A 10 20.66 39.03 20.59
CA ASP A 10 20.73 40.07 21.61
C ASP A 10 19.52 39.96 22.53
N SER A 11 19.56 40.62 23.68
CA SER A 11 18.47 40.58 24.64
C SER A 11 18.13 41.97 25.13
N TYR A 12 16.84 42.30 25.14
CA TYR A 12 16.34 43.49 25.83
C TYR A 12 15.47 43.07 27.02
N LEU A 13 15.47 43.89 28.06
CA LEU A 13 14.57 43.72 29.20
C LEU A 13 13.22 44.32 28.81
N ASN A 14 12.19 43.50 28.72
CA ASN A 14 10.84 44.01 28.53
C ASN A 14 10.36 44.60 29.86
N THR A 15 10.14 45.91 29.90
CA THR A 15 9.77 46.65 31.12
C THR A 15 8.38 46.34 31.64
N ASP A 16 7.51 45.72 30.83
CA ASP A 16 6.14 45.38 31.22
C ASP A 16 6.04 43.99 31.86
N THR A 17 6.86 43.03 31.41
CA THR A 17 6.90 41.66 31.98
C THR A 17 8.09 41.42 32.91
N ASN A 18 9.05 42.35 32.94
CA ASN A 18 10.33 42.22 33.64
C ASN A 18 11.14 40.98 33.23
N GLU A 19 10.85 40.44 32.05
CA GLU A 19 11.52 39.27 31.47
C GLU A 19 12.52 39.70 30.40
N THR A 20 13.64 39.00 30.35
CA THR A 20 14.68 39.23 29.34
C THR A 20 14.30 38.51 28.05
N VAL A 21 13.88 39.26 27.04
CA VAL A 21 13.46 38.72 25.74
C VAL A 21 14.66 38.71 24.81
N ARG A 22 15.02 37.51 24.34
CA ARG A 22 16.13 37.29 23.39
C ARG A 22 15.59 37.37 21.97
N TYR A 23 16.18 38.21 21.12
CA TYR A 23 15.78 38.38 19.72
C TYR A 23 16.95 38.14 18.77
N ASN A 24 16.63 37.68 17.56
CA ASN A 24 17.60 37.55 16.48
C ASN A 24 17.88 38.93 15.89
N ARG A 25 19.13 39.40 15.94
CA ARG A 25 19.55 40.70 15.39
C ARG A 25 19.38 40.79 13.87
N PHE A 26 19.31 39.65 13.19
CA PHE A 26 19.13 39.55 11.75
C PHE A 26 17.71 39.15 11.34
N GLY A 27 16.72 39.25 12.24
CA GLY A 27 15.32 38.89 11.96
C GLY A 27 14.66 39.68 10.82
N GLU A 28 15.14 40.90 10.52
CA GLU A 28 14.66 41.72 9.39
C GLU A 28 15.54 41.62 8.13
N SER A 29 16.55 40.74 8.12
CA SER A 29 17.41 40.50 6.97
C SER A 29 16.67 39.71 5.88
N LEU A 30 17.04 39.93 4.61
CA LEU A 30 16.61 39.12 3.46
C LEU A 30 16.90 37.60 3.64
N TYR A 31 17.81 37.26 4.57
CA TYR A 31 18.07 35.90 5.04
C TYR A 31 18.02 35.87 6.57
N ALA A 32 16.83 35.66 7.15
CA ALA A 32 16.57 35.68 8.60
C ALA A 32 16.71 34.31 9.29
N ASP A 33 16.96 33.24 8.53
CA ASP A 33 16.93 31.87 9.04
C ASP A 33 18.26 31.52 9.73
N VAL A 34 18.37 31.89 11.01
CA VAL A 34 19.51 31.55 11.85
C VAL A 34 19.29 30.15 12.44
N PRO A 35 20.24 29.21 12.29
CA PRO A 35 20.14 27.90 12.90
C PRO A 35 20.04 28.01 14.42
N GLU A 36 18.90 27.61 14.99
CA GLU A 36 18.74 27.46 16.42
C GLU A 36 19.60 26.32 16.98
N GLU A 37 19.93 26.39 18.27
CA GLU A 37 20.60 25.29 18.94
C GLU A 37 19.69 24.05 18.87
N ARG A 38 20.21 22.93 18.35
CA ARG A 38 19.48 21.67 18.28
C ARG A 38 20.26 20.62 19.05
N THR A 39 19.77 20.29 20.24
CA THR A 39 20.30 19.20 21.06
C THR A 39 19.16 18.23 21.29
N PHE A 40 19.15 17.12 20.56
CA PHE A 40 18.03 16.17 20.56
C PHE A 40 18.53 14.77 20.94
N VAL A 41 17.81 14.13 21.87
CA VAL A 41 17.97 12.70 22.16
C VAL A 41 16.69 11.99 21.75
N GLY A 42 16.79 11.06 20.80
CA GLY A 42 15.70 10.18 20.42
C GLY A 42 15.71 8.88 21.20
N LEU A 43 14.53 8.39 21.58
CA LEU A 43 14.30 7.06 22.11
C LEU A 43 13.45 6.28 21.09
N SER A 44 13.89 5.09 20.70
CA SER A 44 13.11 4.17 19.88
C SER A 44 13.10 2.80 20.52
N LEU A 45 11.90 2.28 20.78
CA LEU A 45 11.65 0.96 21.33
C LEU A 45 10.94 0.11 20.28
N GLN A 46 11.63 -0.90 19.77
CA GLN A 46 11.07 -1.87 18.85
C GLN A 46 10.73 -3.16 19.59
N ASN A 47 9.46 -3.55 19.54
CA ASN A 47 8.93 -4.79 20.10
C ASN A 47 8.57 -5.74 18.96
N LEU A 48 9.16 -6.94 18.97
CA LEU A 48 8.87 -8.01 18.02
C LEU A 48 8.17 -9.15 18.73
N PHE A 49 6.87 -9.30 18.48
CA PHE A 49 6.06 -10.36 19.06
C PHE A 49 6.12 -11.59 18.17
N HIS A 50 6.50 -12.74 18.74
CA HIS A 50 6.55 -14.03 18.04
C HIS A 50 5.61 -15.04 18.70
N GLY A 51 4.93 -15.84 17.89
CA GLY A 51 4.11 -16.97 18.33
C GLY A 51 4.66 -18.28 17.82
N LYS A 52 4.57 -19.34 18.62
CA LYS A 52 4.86 -20.72 18.20
C LYS A 52 3.56 -21.46 18.01
N PHE A 53 3.36 -21.98 16.80
CA PHE A 53 2.17 -22.73 16.42
C PHE A 53 2.55 -24.18 16.15
N ARG A 54 1.69 -25.11 16.57
CA ARG A 54 1.86 -26.52 16.21
C ARG A 54 1.62 -26.69 14.72
N SER A 55 2.57 -27.26 14.00
CA SER A 55 2.39 -27.65 12.60
C SER A 55 1.96 -29.11 12.55
N ASP A 56 0.86 -29.39 11.84
CA ASP A 56 0.44 -30.77 11.54
C ASP A 56 1.30 -31.40 10.42
N GLU A 57 2.16 -30.61 9.77
CA GLU A 57 3.23 -31.12 8.90
C GLU A 57 4.42 -31.59 9.75
N ALA A 58 4.72 -32.88 9.62
CA ALA A 58 5.99 -33.45 10.06
C ALA A 58 7.11 -32.80 9.23
N SER A 59 7.78 -31.79 9.81
CA SER A 59 8.97 -31.20 9.24
C SER A 59 10.05 -32.28 9.09
N SER A 60 10.20 -32.80 7.88
CA SER A 60 11.31 -33.66 7.49
C SER A 60 12.50 -32.77 7.17
N GLU A 61 13.14 -32.20 8.18
CA GLU A 61 14.47 -31.62 8.02
C GLU A 61 15.44 -32.22 9.04
N SER A 62 16.38 -32.99 8.48
CA SER A 62 17.63 -33.48 9.06
C SER A 62 17.54 -34.44 10.25
N GLY A 63 17.61 -35.74 9.93
CA GLY A 63 18.50 -36.69 10.60
C GLY A 63 18.37 -36.80 12.12
N GLY A 64 17.25 -37.35 12.59
CA GLY A 64 17.13 -37.75 13.98
C GLY A 64 15.70 -38.12 14.32
N SER A 65 15.43 -39.41 14.40
CA SER A 65 14.16 -39.98 14.84
C SER A 65 13.72 -39.39 16.18
N SER A 66 12.84 -38.40 16.14
CA SER A 66 12.05 -38.00 17.29
C SER A 66 10.62 -37.70 16.83
N VAL A 67 9.70 -38.51 17.32
CA VAL A 67 8.25 -38.31 17.19
C VAL A 67 7.91 -37.15 18.14
N GLY A 68 8.12 -35.92 17.68
CA GLY A 68 7.78 -34.69 18.39
C GLY A 68 6.93 -33.82 17.48
N ALA A 69 5.82 -33.28 18.01
CA ALA A 69 4.99 -32.34 17.26
C ALA A 69 5.86 -31.17 16.74
N GLY A 70 5.88 -30.96 15.42
CA GLY A 70 6.59 -29.84 14.82
C GLY A 70 5.98 -28.52 15.29
N TYR A 71 6.82 -27.53 15.59
CA TYR A 71 6.37 -26.18 15.93
C TYR A 71 6.92 -25.18 14.91
N LYS A 72 6.03 -24.44 14.25
CA LYS A 72 6.36 -23.33 13.37
C LYS A 72 6.33 -22.02 14.16
N THR A 73 7.42 -21.27 14.13
CA THR A 73 7.47 -19.92 14.73
C THR A 73 7.06 -18.90 13.67
N ALA A 74 6.16 -17.98 14.01
CA ALA A 74 5.76 -16.87 13.14
C ALA A 74 5.83 -15.54 13.91
N GLN A 75 6.35 -14.50 13.26
CA GLN A 75 6.32 -13.14 13.80
C GLN A 75 4.90 -12.60 13.68
N LEU A 76 4.29 -12.25 14.82
CA LEU A 76 2.91 -11.81 14.94
C LEU A 76 2.73 -10.32 14.70
N LEU A 77 3.65 -9.51 15.22
CA LEU A 77 3.53 -8.06 15.22
C LEU A 77 4.92 -7.46 15.42
N SER A 78 5.27 -6.49 14.59
CA SER A 78 6.33 -5.53 14.89
C SER A 78 5.68 -4.25 15.36
N LEU A 79 5.99 -3.79 16.57
CA LEU A 79 5.52 -2.52 17.12
C LEU A 79 6.73 -1.68 17.48
N THR A 80 6.92 -0.57 16.77
CA THR A 80 7.96 0.42 17.09
C THR A 80 7.30 1.64 17.69
N ALA A 81 7.78 2.05 18.86
CA ALA A 81 7.41 3.29 19.53
C ALA A 81 8.63 4.19 19.56
N SER A 82 8.51 5.41 19.06
CA SER A 82 9.61 6.37 19.04
C SER A 82 9.16 7.74 19.50
N SER A 83 10.01 8.41 20.26
CA SER A 83 9.82 9.78 20.74
C SER A 83 11.21 10.37 20.96
N GLY A 84 11.30 11.61 21.41
CA GLY A 84 12.58 12.20 21.76
C GLY A 84 12.41 13.44 22.60
N TYR A 85 13.53 13.96 23.08
CA TYR A 85 13.60 15.13 23.92
C TYR A 85 14.56 16.13 23.31
N ASN A 86 14.07 17.34 23.02
CA ASN A 86 14.86 18.46 22.56
C ASN A 86 15.27 19.32 23.76
N PHE A 87 16.54 19.22 24.16
CA PHE A 87 17.11 19.98 25.28
C PHE A 87 17.30 21.47 24.97
N ALA A 88 17.22 21.87 23.71
CA ALA A 88 17.37 23.26 23.30
C ALA A 88 16.03 24.00 23.16
N ALA A 89 14.90 23.28 23.17
CA ALA A 89 13.57 23.88 23.11
C ALA A 89 13.20 24.47 24.48
N ARG A 90 12.74 25.72 24.49
CA ARG A 90 12.22 26.39 25.70
C ARG A 90 10.81 25.96 26.06
N GLU A 91 10.02 25.59 25.06
CA GLU A 91 8.64 25.16 25.19
C GLU A 91 8.47 23.81 24.49
N MET A 92 7.65 22.94 25.06
CA MET A 92 7.31 21.62 24.52
C MET A 92 8.54 20.76 24.12
N PRO A 93 9.51 20.53 25.03
CA PRO A 93 10.74 19.80 24.70
C PRO A 93 10.51 18.33 24.32
N ILE A 94 9.38 17.72 24.70
CA ILE A 94 9.07 16.32 24.36
C ILE A 94 8.48 16.24 22.94
N ALA A 95 9.15 15.51 22.06
CA ALA A 95 8.65 15.22 20.73
C ALA A 95 7.46 14.23 20.79
N PRO A 96 6.49 14.35 19.88
CA PRO A 96 5.36 13.42 19.81
C PRO A 96 5.79 11.95 19.80
N LEU A 97 4.99 11.10 20.43
CA LEU A 97 5.13 9.65 20.40
C LEU A 97 4.60 9.12 19.06
N VAL A 98 5.48 8.61 18.22
CA VAL A 98 5.15 7.95 16.97
C VAL A 98 5.13 6.44 17.19
N LEU A 99 3.98 5.83 16.94
CA LEU A 99 3.75 4.40 16.97
C LEU A 99 3.60 3.88 15.55
N THR A 100 4.33 2.83 15.20
CA THR A 100 4.14 2.10 13.93
C THR A 100 4.03 0.62 14.23
N ALA A 101 2.98 -0.01 13.70
CA ALA A 101 2.69 -1.42 13.85
C ALA A 101 2.59 -2.08 12.47
N SER A 102 3.22 -3.24 12.29
CA SER A 102 3.07 -4.02 11.06
C SER A 102 2.98 -5.52 11.35
N SER A 103 2.20 -6.23 10.55
CA SER A 103 2.03 -7.69 10.66
C SER A 103 1.73 -8.32 9.30
N ASN A 104 2.28 -9.50 9.10
CA ASN A 104 1.99 -10.44 8.00
C ASN A 104 1.70 -11.86 8.52
N ALA A 105 1.37 -11.96 9.81
CA ALA A 105 1.43 -13.21 10.55
C ALA A 105 0.25 -14.15 10.33
N PHE A 106 -0.91 -13.56 10.06
CA PHE A 106 -2.19 -14.29 10.01
C PHE A 106 -2.36 -15.05 8.70
N ALA A 107 -1.82 -14.51 7.59
CA ALA A 107 -1.72 -15.20 6.32
C ALA A 107 -0.63 -14.53 5.47
N PRO A 108 0.11 -15.27 4.62
CA PRO A 108 1.09 -14.69 3.69
C PRO A 108 0.51 -13.61 2.78
N SER A 109 -0.81 -13.67 2.55
CA SER A 109 -1.55 -12.75 1.70
C SER A 109 -2.30 -11.65 2.45
N LEU A 110 -2.14 -11.58 3.77
CA LEU A 110 -2.65 -10.52 4.62
C LEU A 110 -1.50 -9.58 5.00
N MET A 111 -1.60 -8.33 4.58
CA MET A 111 -0.71 -7.26 5.03
C MET A 111 -1.48 -6.33 5.95
N PHE A 112 -0.88 -6.05 7.10
CA PHE A 112 -1.37 -5.08 8.07
C PHE A 112 -0.26 -4.07 8.36
N SER A 113 -0.57 -2.79 8.23
CA SER A 113 0.28 -1.70 8.70
C SER A 113 -0.57 -0.60 9.30
N ALA A 114 -0.27 -0.19 10.51
CA ALA A 114 -0.89 0.94 11.15
C ALA A 114 0.18 1.89 11.69
N GLY A 115 -0.12 3.17 11.72
CA GLY A 115 0.72 4.17 12.35
C GLY A 115 -0.12 5.21 13.04
N ALA A 116 0.35 5.74 14.15
CA ALA A 116 -0.31 6.81 14.87
C ALA A 116 0.73 7.72 15.50
N THR A 117 0.46 9.01 15.51
CA THR A 117 1.22 9.99 16.29
C THR A 117 0.37 10.50 17.43
N TYR A 118 0.97 10.50 18.60
CA TYR A 118 0.38 10.97 19.84
C TYR A 118 1.23 12.11 20.40
N ASP A 119 0.58 13.10 20.96
CA ASP A 119 1.22 14.26 21.56
C ASP A 119 1.12 14.18 23.08
N PHE A 120 2.19 14.56 23.77
CA PHE A 120 2.20 14.68 25.23
C PHE A 120 1.51 15.95 25.71
N TYR A 121 1.36 16.94 24.82
CA TYR A 121 0.80 18.24 25.14
C TYR A 121 -0.64 18.39 24.64
N THR A 122 -1.41 19.21 25.36
CA THR A 122 -2.79 19.55 25.01
C THR A 122 -2.83 20.69 23.98
N TYR A 123 -4.04 21.01 23.52
CA TYR A 123 -4.29 22.16 22.68
C TYR A 123 -5.35 23.05 23.31
N ASP A 124 -5.29 24.34 22.98
CA ASP A 124 -6.31 25.33 23.30
C ASP A 124 -6.56 26.20 22.06
N THR A 125 -7.79 26.16 21.55
CA THR A 125 -8.18 26.92 20.35
C THR A 125 -8.28 28.42 20.60
N ALA A 126 -8.26 28.89 21.86
CA ALA A 126 -8.31 30.31 22.21
C ALA A 126 -6.92 30.94 22.38
N THR A 127 -5.95 30.19 22.91
CA THR A 127 -4.61 30.70 23.29
C THR A 127 -3.48 30.06 22.50
N GLY A 128 -3.73 28.90 21.89
CA GLY A 128 -2.74 28.13 21.15
C GLY A 128 -2.44 28.73 19.78
N ASP A 129 -1.20 28.54 19.33
CA ASP A 129 -0.73 28.99 18.03
C ASP A 129 -1.40 28.17 16.90
N ALA A 130 -2.14 28.85 16.03
CA ALA A 130 -2.82 28.23 14.89
C ALA A 130 -1.81 27.55 13.94
N ASP A 131 -0.59 28.09 13.80
CA ASP A 131 0.44 27.53 12.92
C ASP A 131 1.07 26.24 13.50
N ASN A 132 0.93 26.02 14.81
CA ASN A 132 1.41 24.82 15.51
C ASN A 132 0.25 23.90 15.98
N GLY A 133 -0.92 24.00 15.36
CA GLY A 133 -2.07 23.14 15.66
C GLY A 133 -2.69 23.41 17.03
N TYR A 134 -2.69 24.68 17.46
CA TYR A 134 -3.22 25.17 18.74
C TYR A 134 -2.57 24.52 19.97
N ARG A 135 -1.37 23.97 19.83
CA ARG A 135 -0.64 23.27 20.89
C ARG A 135 -0.21 24.25 21.98
N ILE A 136 -0.38 23.87 23.24
CA ILE A 136 0.07 24.65 24.40
C ILE A 136 1.01 23.82 25.26
N ASP A 137 1.96 24.46 25.96
CA ASP A 137 2.94 23.79 26.83
C ASP A 137 2.32 23.31 28.17
N LYS A 138 1.22 22.57 28.06
CA LYS A 138 0.52 21.91 29.16
C LYS A 138 0.35 20.44 28.81
N LEU A 139 0.73 19.56 29.72
CA LEU A 139 0.61 18.13 29.49
C LEU A 139 -0.87 17.73 29.34
N ALA A 140 -1.15 16.84 28.39
CA ALA A 140 -2.50 16.33 28.14
C ALA A 140 -3.11 15.67 29.39
N MET A 141 -2.27 15.04 30.22
CA MET A 141 -2.66 14.39 31.47
C MET A 141 -3.19 15.40 32.51
N ASP A 142 -2.59 16.58 32.59
CA ASP A 142 -2.96 17.63 33.54
C ASP A 142 -4.23 18.38 33.12
N ASP A 143 -4.59 18.29 31.84
CA ASP A 143 -5.79 18.89 31.28
C ASP A 143 -7.02 17.96 31.33
N GLY A 144 -6.88 16.77 31.94
CA GLY A 144 -7.97 15.79 32.05
C GLY A 144 -8.40 15.15 30.73
N LYS A 145 -7.67 15.40 29.63
CA LYS A 145 -7.98 14.91 28.27
C LYS A 145 -7.33 13.56 27.93
N GLY A 146 -6.69 12.91 28.92
CA GLY A 146 -6.04 11.61 28.79
C GLY A 146 -4.51 11.70 28.84
N LEU A 147 -3.84 10.55 28.87
CA LEU A 147 -2.37 10.48 28.99
C LEU A 147 -1.65 11.09 27.77
N LEU A 148 -2.22 10.89 26.59
CA LEU A 148 -1.67 11.31 25.30
C LEU A 148 -2.80 11.76 24.38
N ARG A 149 -2.59 12.83 23.64
CA ARG A 149 -3.53 13.33 22.63
C ARG A 149 -3.26 12.63 21.29
N PHE A 150 -4.28 12.03 20.69
CA PHE A 150 -4.17 11.55 19.31
C PHE A 150 -4.05 12.72 18.33
N VAL A 151 -3.00 12.71 17.51
CA VAL A 151 -2.73 13.75 16.50
C VAL A 151 -3.22 13.28 15.13
N ASN A 152 -2.68 12.16 14.66
CA ASN A 152 -3.08 11.56 13.40
C ASN A 152 -2.72 10.08 13.39
N GLY A 153 -3.22 9.38 12.39
CA GLY A 153 -2.89 7.98 12.18
C GLY A 153 -3.47 7.43 10.90
N PHE A 154 -2.91 6.30 10.50
CA PHE A 154 -3.36 5.53 9.36
C PHE A 154 -3.50 4.06 9.73
N LEU A 155 -4.36 3.37 9.03
CA LEU A 155 -4.49 1.92 9.07
C LEU A 155 -4.69 1.42 7.64
N ASN A 156 -3.78 0.54 7.23
CA ASN A 156 -3.82 -0.16 5.95
C ASN A 156 -3.91 -1.65 6.24
N MET A 157 -4.95 -2.28 5.72
CA MET A 157 -5.12 -3.72 5.77
C MET A 157 -5.45 -4.20 4.38
N SER A 158 -4.72 -5.18 3.85
CA SER A 158 -5.04 -5.77 2.56
C SER A 158 -5.02 -7.28 2.65
N VAL A 159 -6.02 -7.92 2.04
CA VAL A 159 -6.10 -9.36 1.88
C VAL A 159 -6.25 -9.67 0.39
N SER A 160 -5.42 -10.59 -0.10
CA SER A 160 -5.61 -11.19 -1.41
C SER A 160 -5.81 -12.69 -1.28
N THR A 161 -6.79 -13.23 -1.99
CA THR A 161 -7.04 -14.66 -2.04
C THR A 161 -7.27 -15.06 -3.50
N SER A 162 -6.88 -16.28 -3.82
CA SER A 162 -7.03 -16.85 -5.14
C SER A 162 -7.18 -18.35 -5.02
N GLY A 163 -7.94 -18.95 -5.92
CA GLY A 163 -8.16 -20.38 -5.93
C GLY A 163 -8.74 -20.84 -7.26
N HIS A 164 -9.15 -22.10 -7.30
CA HIS A 164 -9.77 -22.70 -8.48
C HIS A 164 -11.10 -23.34 -8.07
N LEU A 165 -12.18 -23.00 -8.76
CA LEU A 165 -13.49 -23.63 -8.61
C LEU A 165 -13.55 -24.87 -9.51
N ARG A 166 -14.12 -25.98 -9.04
CA ARG A 166 -14.39 -27.12 -9.92
C ARG A 166 -15.57 -26.77 -10.82
N SER A 167 -15.38 -26.85 -12.14
CA SER A 167 -16.45 -26.65 -13.11
C SER A 167 -17.39 -27.88 -13.09
N PRO A 168 -18.71 -27.68 -12.92
CA PRO A 168 -19.70 -28.75 -13.00
C PRO A 168 -19.97 -29.22 -14.44
N PHE A 169 -19.47 -28.49 -15.45
CA PHE A 169 -19.56 -28.88 -16.85
C PHE A 169 -18.37 -29.80 -17.16
N ALA A 170 -18.67 -31.05 -17.53
CA ALA A 170 -17.71 -31.91 -18.22
C ALA A 170 -17.23 -31.17 -19.47
N SER A 171 -15.92 -31.16 -19.73
CA SER A 171 -15.43 -30.75 -21.04
C SER A 171 -16.04 -31.72 -22.05
N VAL A 172 -16.95 -31.21 -22.88
CA VAL A 172 -17.25 -31.84 -24.16
C VAL A 172 -16.03 -31.54 -25.02
N ASP A 173 -14.99 -32.36 -24.87
CA ASP A 173 -13.93 -32.45 -25.86
C ASP A 173 -14.52 -33.24 -27.03
N GLU A 174 -15.03 -32.52 -28.01
CA GLU A 174 -15.18 -33.05 -29.37
C GLU A 174 -13.77 -33.08 -29.98
N ASN A 175 -13.37 -34.26 -30.45
CA ASN A 175 -12.11 -34.56 -31.13
C ASN A 175 -11.53 -33.37 -31.93
N ASP A 176 -10.46 -32.77 -31.44
CA ASP A 176 -9.46 -32.15 -32.31
C ASP A 176 -8.07 -32.24 -31.67
N SER A 177 -7.50 -33.44 -31.78
CA SER A 177 -6.12 -33.71 -31.42
C SER A 177 -5.19 -33.20 -32.51
N ASP A 178 -5.04 -31.87 -32.69
CA ASP A 178 -3.91 -31.32 -33.48
C ASP A 178 -3.71 -29.78 -33.44
N THR A 179 -3.85 -29.11 -32.28
CA THR A 179 -3.38 -27.71 -32.16
C THR A 179 -2.71 -27.39 -30.82
N SER A 180 -1.55 -28.00 -30.55
CA SER A 180 -0.64 -27.56 -29.49
C SER A 180 0.63 -26.94 -30.09
N LEU A 181 0.65 -25.61 -30.19
CA LEU A 181 1.85 -24.85 -30.57
C LEU A 181 2.14 -23.74 -29.57
N VAL A 182 2.99 -24.01 -28.57
CA VAL A 182 3.80 -22.95 -27.94
C VAL A 182 5.22 -23.46 -27.69
N LYS A 183 6.13 -23.08 -28.59
CA LYS A 183 7.58 -23.18 -28.47
C LYS A 183 8.12 -21.87 -27.87
N ASN A 184 8.94 -22.00 -26.83
CA ASN A 184 9.66 -20.91 -26.17
C ASN A 184 10.38 -19.97 -27.15
N ARG A 185 10.09 -18.67 -27.09
CA ARG A 185 11.01 -17.63 -27.55
C ARG A 185 10.75 -16.30 -26.83
N SER A 186 11.79 -15.82 -26.17
CA SER A 186 11.91 -14.49 -25.57
C SER A 186 11.73 -13.39 -26.63
N LEU A 187 10.88 -12.41 -26.32
CA LEU A 187 10.59 -11.23 -27.16
C LEU A 187 11.02 -9.94 -26.42
N PRO A 188 11.39 -8.86 -27.14
CA PRO A 188 11.99 -7.66 -26.57
C PRO A 188 11.02 -6.78 -25.76
N VAL A 189 11.61 -5.91 -24.94
CA VAL A 189 11.15 -5.31 -23.67
C VAL A 189 9.86 -4.45 -23.72
N GLU A 190 9.29 -4.11 -24.88
CA GLU A 190 8.06 -3.28 -24.93
C GLU A 190 6.73 -4.06 -24.87
N GLN A 191 6.75 -5.39 -24.98
CA GLN A 191 5.56 -6.25 -24.79
C GLN A 191 5.45 -6.85 -23.38
N ALA A 192 6.31 -6.42 -22.45
CA ALA A 192 6.51 -7.08 -21.16
C ALA A 192 5.36 -6.91 -20.15
N LEU A 193 4.41 -5.98 -20.34
CA LEU A 193 3.34 -5.75 -19.34
C LEU A 193 2.23 -6.81 -19.34
N TYR A 194 2.13 -7.69 -20.36
CA TYR A 194 1.00 -8.62 -20.49
C TYR A 194 1.36 -10.11 -20.62
N LYS A 195 2.65 -10.48 -20.54
CA LYS A 195 3.06 -11.90 -20.72
C LYS A 195 3.78 -12.56 -19.55
N GLU A 196 4.23 -11.82 -18.53
CA GLU A 196 4.89 -12.44 -17.36
C GLU A 196 3.96 -13.19 -16.40
N ARG A 197 2.64 -13.24 -16.66
CA ARG A 197 1.67 -13.83 -15.72
C ARG A 197 1.22 -15.27 -16.02
N PHE A 198 1.82 -15.92 -17.02
CA PHE A 198 1.47 -17.29 -17.40
C PHE A 198 2.72 -18.18 -17.40
N HIS A 199 3.17 -18.60 -16.21
CA HIS A 199 3.88 -19.87 -16.09
C HIS A 199 2.86 -20.98 -16.39
N SER A 200 2.93 -21.55 -17.59
CA SER A 200 2.01 -22.58 -18.09
C SER A 200 2.66 -23.97 -18.15
N ASP A 201 3.69 -24.25 -17.35
CA ASP A 201 4.43 -25.52 -17.41
C ASP A 201 3.93 -26.61 -16.44
N GLU A 202 2.85 -26.37 -15.68
CA GLU A 202 2.34 -27.35 -14.69
C GLU A 202 0.83 -27.65 -14.81
N LEU A 203 0.29 -27.62 -16.04
CA LEU A 203 -1.13 -27.92 -16.31
C LEU A 203 -1.36 -29.26 -17.02
N THR A 204 -0.61 -30.30 -16.66
CA THR A 204 -0.73 -31.64 -17.26
C THR A 204 -1.87 -32.50 -16.72
N ASN A 205 -2.80 -31.95 -15.93
CA ASN A 205 -4.06 -32.63 -15.62
C ASN A 205 -5.21 -31.61 -15.63
N PHE A 206 -5.76 -31.33 -16.81
CA PHE A 206 -6.94 -30.47 -16.96
C PHE A 206 -8.18 -31.22 -16.48
N SER A 207 -8.43 -31.21 -15.17
CA SER A 207 -9.77 -31.43 -14.63
C SER A 207 -10.37 -30.04 -14.37
N ALA A 208 -11.17 -29.53 -15.31
CA ALA A 208 -12.27 -28.59 -15.07
C ALA A 208 -12.07 -27.61 -13.89
N SER A 209 -11.04 -26.76 -13.89
CA SER A 209 -10.76 -25.83 -12.80
C SER A 209 -10.81 -24.37 -13.29
N LEU A 210 -11.66 -23.56 -12.66
CA LEU A 210 -11.92 -22.17 -13.02
C LEU A 210 -11.23 -21.25 -12.02
N PRO A 211 -10.14 -20.55 -12.41
CA PRO A 211 -9.43 -19.68 -11.49
C PRO A 211 -10.26 -18.47 -11.07
N TRP A 212 -10.14 -18.09 -9.81
CA TRP A 212 -10.70 -16.87 -9.26
C TRP A 212 -9.67 -16.17 -8.37
N SER A 213 -9.82 -14.85 -8.24
CA SER A 213 -9.04 -14.03 -7.33
C SER A 213 -9.91 -12.92 -6.75
N LEU A 214 -9.69 -12.61 -5.49
CA LEU A 214 -10.32 -11.49 -4.77
C LEU A 214 -9.24 -10.75 -4.00
N ARG A 215 -9.23 -9.43 -4.13
CA ARG A 215 -8.41 -8.52 -3.35
C ARG A 215 -9.32 -7.52 -2.66
N MET A 216 -9.14 -7.39 -1.36
CA MET A 216 -9.78 -6.35 -0.57
C MET A 216 -8.69 -5.57 0.16
N SER A 217 -8.82 -4.25 0.20
CA SER A 217 -7.94 -3.39 1.00
C SER A 217 -8.75 -2.34 1.72
N LEU A 218 -8.61 -2.27 3.03
CA LEU A 218 -9.12 -1.22 3.87
C LEU A 218 -8.02 -0.18 4.10
N TYR A 219 -8.35 1.07 3.83
CA TYR A 219 -7.52 2.23 4.09
C TYR A 219 -8.28 3.18 4.99
N MET A 220 -7.70 3.54 6.14
CA MET A 220 -8.27 4.50 7.06
C MET A 220 -7.23 5.55 7.39
N ILE A 221 -7.61 6.83 7.33
CA ILE A 221 -6.83 7.93 7.87
C ILE A 221 -7.69 8.68 8.87
N SER A 222 -7.07 9.11 9.97
CA SER A 222 -7.60 10.17 10.81
C SER A 222 -6.51 11.21 11.04
N ASP A 223 -6.86 12.47 10.87
CA ASP A 223 -6.00 13.63 11.10
C ASP A 223 -6.77 14.62 11.98
N LYS A 224 -6.21 14.93 13.13
CA LYS A 224 -6.73 15.86 14.14
C LYS A 224 -5.62 16.82 14.58
N ARG A 225 -4.66 17.10 13.68
CA ARG A 225 -3.61 18.10 13.91
C ARG A 225 -4.22 19.46 14.16
N ASP A 226 -5.17 19.85 13.31
CA ASP A 226 -6.05 20.99 13.55
C ASP A 226 -7.30 20.48 14.33
N PRO A 227 -7.50 20.92 15.58
CA PRO A 227 -8.68 20.57 16.35
C PRO A 227 -9.99 21.16 15.80
N LEU A 228 -9.93 22.23 14.99
CA LEU A 228 -11.10 22.90 14.43
C LEU A 228 -11.60 22.22 13.15
N ASP A 229 -10.70 21.57 12.39
CA ASP A 229 -11.04 20.83 11.16
C ASP A 229 -10.49 19.38 11.21
N PRO A 230 -11.07 18.52 12.08
CA PRO A 230 -10.67 17.12 12.12
C PRO A 230 -11.12 16.39 10.84
N TYR A 231 -10.17 15.74 10.17
CA TYR A 231 -10.42 14.96 8.98
C TYR A 231 -10.33 13.45 9.27
N SER A 232 -11.33 12.68 8.84
CA SER A 232 -11.20 11.23 8.79
C SER A 232 -11.87 10.68 7.54
N THR A 233 -11.25 9.67 6.94
CA THR A 233 -11.81 8.94 5.81
C THR A 233 -11.50 7.47 5.96
N THR A 234 -12.39 6.63 5.46
CA THR A 234 -12.21 5.18 5.39
C THR A 234 -12.67 4.71 4.03
N LEU A 235 -11.78 4.03 3.31
CA LEU A 235 -12.01 3.49 1.98
C LEU A 235 -11.82 1.98 2.01
N LEU A 236 -12.81 1.24 1.55
CA LEU A 236 -12.69 -0.20 1.30
C LEU A 236 -12.64 -0.43 -0.21
N ASN A 237 -11.46 -0.74 -0.72
CA ASN A 237 -11.29 -1.13 -2.11
C ASN A 237 -11.50 -2.63 -2.23
N SER A 238 -12.31 -3.04 -3.20
CA SER A 238 -12.63 -4.43 -3.51
C SER A 238 -12.45 -4.66 -5.00
N ALA A 239 -11.67 -5.67 -5.36
CA ALA A 239 -11.50 -6.07 -6.75
C ALA A 239 -11.45 -7.58 -6.85
N GLY A 240 -12.18 -8.13 -7.81
CA GLY A 240 -12.22 -9.57 -8.04
C GLY A 240 -12.18 -9.91 -9.51
N ARG A 241 -11.74 -11.13 -9.80
CA ARG A 241 -11.77 -11.73 -11.13
C ARG A 241 -12.17 -13.19 -11.01
N LEU A 242 -13.03 -13.65 -11.91
CA LEU A 242 -13.55 -15.00 -11.97
C LEU A 242 -13.55 -15.46 -13.43
N ALA A 243 -12.90 -16.58 -13.70
CA ALA A 243 -13.11 -17.30 -14.95
C ALA A 243 -14.46 -18.03 -14.89
N LEU A 244 -15.35 -17.77 -15.84
CA LEU A 244 -16.63 -18.48 -15.96
C LEU A 244 -16.50 -19.72 -16.86
N SER A 245 -15.58 -19.68 -17.82
CA SER A 245 -15.19 -20.81 -18.68
C SER A 245 -13.77 -20.59 -19.22
N ARG A 246 -13.25 -21.50 -20.05
CA ARG A 246 -11.95 -21.33 -20.74
C ARG A 246 -11.84 -20.00 -21.49
N ASN A 247 -12.97 -19.52 -22.02
CA ASN A 247 -13.01 -18.37 -22.92
C ASN A 247 -13.74 -17.18 -22.31
N TRP A 248 -14.23 -17.26 -21.07
CA TRP A 248 -14.98 -16.18 -20.43
C TRP A 248 -14.38 -15.83 -19.09
N GLN A 249 -14.16 -14.53 -18.89
CA GLN A 249 -13.70 -13.98 -17.63
C GLN A 249 -14.51 -12.74 -17.28
N VAL A 250 -14.88 -12.62 -16.01
CA VAL A 250 -15.53 -11.44 -15.46
C VAL A 250 -14.65 -10.88 -14.36
N GLY A 251 -14.52 -9.57 -14.32
CA GLY A 251 -13.86 -8.82 -13.27
C GLY A 251 -14.81 -7.77 -12.70
N PHE A 252 -14.59 -7.43 -11.44
CA PHE A 252 -15.20 -6.26 -10.83
C PHE A 252 -14.15 -5.49 -10.05
N SER A 253 -14.32 -4.18 -9.94
CA SER A 253 -13.54 -3.33 -9.05
C SER A 253 -14.42 -2.19 -8.55
N THR A 254 -14.38 -1.91 -7.26
CA THR A 254 -15.11 -0.80 -6.65
C THR A 254 -14.39 -0.37 -5.39
N SER A 255 -14.56 0.89 -5.00
CA SER A 255 -14.12 1.37 -3.70
C SER A 255 -15.33 1.89 -2.95
N TYR A 256 -15.47 1.60 -1.66
CA TYR A 256 -16.57 2.11 -0.85
C TYR A 256 -16.03 3.16 0.11
N ASP A 257 -16.54 4.38 0.00
CA ASP A 257 -16.22 5.49 0.90
C ASP A 257 -17.23 5.52 2.05
N PHE A 258 -16.77 5.16 3.26
CA PHE A 258 -17.61 5.15 4.46
C PHE A 258 -17.95 6.55 4.97
N ARG A 259 -17.20 7.59 4.58
CA ARG A 259 -17.52 8.97 4.97
C ARG A 259 -18.74 9.47 4.22
N ASN A 260 -18.77 9.24 2.91
CA ASN A 260 -19.83 9.70 2.01
C ASN A 260 -20.93 8.64 1.78
N ASN A 261 -20.73 7.41 2.29
CA ASN A 261 -21.62 6.26 2.11
C ASN A 261 -21.91 5.94 0.65
N GLU A 262 -20.88 6.00 -0.21
CA GLU A 262 -21.03 5.81 -1.64
C GLU A 262 -19.98 4.87 -2.23
N PHE A 263 -20.35 4.23 -3.34
CA PHE A 263 -19.40 3.48 -4.16
C PHE A 263 -18.68 4.45 -5.10
N VAL A 264 -17.36 4.52 -4.93
CA VAL A 264 -16.43 5.24 -5.77
C VAL A 264 -15.99 4.32 -6.91
N TYR A 265 -16.35 4.72 -8.13
CA TYR A 265 -15.93 4.09 -9.38
C TYR A 265 -16.16 2.55 -9.45
N PRO A 266 -17.41 2.06 -9.25
CA PRO A 266 -17.72 0.66 -9.51
C PRO A 266 -17.53 0.37 -11.00
N ALA A 267 -16.79 -0.69 -11.33
CA ALA A 267 -16.55 -1.11 -12.70
C ALA A 267 -16.74 -2.63 -12.81
N LEU A 268 -17.48 -3.05 -13.83
CA LEU A 268 -17.62 -4.42 -14.25
C LEU A 268 -16.88 -4.61 -15.56
N MET A 269 -16.01 -5.60 -15.62
CA MET A 269 -15.18 -5.94 -16.77
C MET A 269 -15.57 -7.33 -17.26
N ILE A 270 -15.84 -7.47 -18.54
CA ILE A 270 -16.16 -8.75 -19.16
C ILE A 270 -15.16 -8.98 -20.28
N TYR A 271 -14.57 -10.15 -20.32
CA TYR A 271 -13.66 -10.58 -21.36
C TYR A 271 -14.15 -11.89 -21.94
N ARG A 272 -14.18 -11.97 -23.28
CA ARG A 272 -14.46 -13.21 -24.00
C ARG A 272 -13.44 -13.44 -25.11
N ASP A 273 -12.89 -14.65 -25.12
CA ASP A 273 -12.11 -15.17 -26.23
C ASP A 273 -13.03 -15.81 -27.29
N LEU A 274 -12.94 -15.30 -28.53
CA LEU A 274 -13.72 -15.72 -29.70
C LEU A 274 -12.84 -16.39 -30.77
N HIS A 275 -11.74 -17.04 -30.37
CA HIS A 275 -10.73 -17.67 -31.25
C HIS A 275 -9.89 -16.65 -32.04
N ASP A 276 -10.43 -16.04 -33.09
CA ASP A 276 -9.75 -15.02 -33.91
C ASP A 276 -9.98 -13.60 -33.41
N PHE A 277 -11.03 -13.43 -32.61
CA PHE A 277 -11.39 -12.15 -32.02
C PHE A 277 -11.27 -12.21 -30.50
N GLN A 278 -11.02 -11.06 -29.90
CA GLN A 278 -11.16 -10.84 -28.48
C GLN A 278 -12.22 -9.76 -28.27
N PHE A 279 -13.15 -10.05 -27.37
CA PHE A 279 -14.17 -9.11 -26.93
C PHE A 279 -13.86 -8.67 -25.51
N SER A 280 -13.89 -7.36 -25.27
CA SER A 280 -13.88 -6.79 -23.94
C SER A 280 -15.01 -5.78 -23.78
N ALA A 281 -15.62 -5.79 -22.60
CA ALA A 281 -16.59 -4.80 -22.19
C ALA A 281 -16.20 -4.25 -20.81
N GLN A 282 -16.36 -2.95 -20.61
CA GLN A 282 -16.29 -2.31 -19.31
C GLN A 282 -17.56 -1.50 -19.10
N TRP A 283 -18.18 -1.66 -17.93
CA TRP A 283 -19.37 -0.92 -17.54
C TRP A 283 -19.16 -0.27 -16.17
N VAL A 284 -19.35 1.05 -16.12
CA VAL A 284 -19.33 1.88 -14.91
C VAL A 284 -20.76 2.40 -14.69
N PRO A 285 -21.53 1.86 -13.71
CA PRO A 285 -22.94 2.19 -13.56
C PRO A 285 -23.20 3.55 -12.90
N THR A 286 -22.27 4.06 -12.08
CA THR A 286 -22.47 5.26 -11.25
C THR A 286 -21.22 6.14 -11.20
N GLY A 287 -21.36 7.37 -10.70
CA GLY A 287 -20.29 8.36 -10.61
C GLY A 287 -20.14 9.22 -11.87
N GLU A 288 -19.16 10.13 -11.86
CA GLU A 288 -18.92 11.08 -12.95
C GLU A 288 -18.53 10.40 -14.26
N HIS A 289 -17.87 9.25 -14.17
CA HIS A 289 -17.41 8.45 -15.32
C HIS A 289 -18.37 7.32 -15.69
N LYS A 290 -19.66 7.47 -15.40
CA LYS A 290 -20.67 6.48 -15.80
C LYS A 290 -20.67 6.29 -17.31
N GLY A 291 -20.73 5.03 -17.75
CA GLY A 291 -20.68 4.70 -19.16
C GLY A 291 -20.34 3.24 -19.42
N TYR A 292 -20.29 2.90 -20.69
CA TYR A 292 -19.90 1.59 -21.17
C TYR A 292 -18.90 1.72 -22.31
N LEU A 293 -17.95 0.80 -22.37
CA LEU A 293 -17.00 0.66 -23.45
C LEU A 293 -17.03 -0.78 -23.93
N PHE A 294 -17.26 -0.98 -25.22
CA PHE A 294 -17.18 -2.29 -25.86
C PHE A 294 -16.09 -2.25 -26.91
N GLN A 295 -15.24 -3.27 -26.93
CA GLN A 295 -14.17 -3.40 -27.91
C GLN A 295 -14.15 -4.83 -28.44
N ILE A 296 -14.10 -4.94 -29.77
CA ILE A 296 -13.79 -6.18 -30.46
C ILE A 296 -12.50 -5.91 -31.22
N ALA A 297 -11.49 -6.73 -30.98
CA ALA A 297 -10.23 -6.67 -31.71
C ALA A 297 -9.95 -8.03 -32.34
N MET A 298 -9.46 -8.03 -33.58
CA MET A 298 -8.89 -9.23 -34.17
C MET A 298 -7.58 -9.52 -33.42
N LYS A 299 -7.39 -10.75 -32.97
CA LYS A 299 -6.10 -11.17 -32.44
C LYS A 299 -5.08 -11.05 -33.56
N PRO A 300 -3.80 -10.78 -33.26
CA PRO A 300 -2.77 -10.79 -34.29
C PRO A 300 -2.69 -12.20 -34.89
N ALA A 301 -3.38 -12.44 -36.01
CA ALA A 301 -3.20 -13.63 -36.82
C ALA A 301 -1.72 -13.66 -37.18
N HIS A 302 -1.04 -14.76 -36.88
CA HIS A 302 0.35 -15.07 -37.18
C HIS A 302 0.98 -14.19 -38.29
N LEU A 303 1.41 -12.96 -37.95
CA LEU A 303 2.09 -12.02 -38.86
C LEU A 303 3.56 -12.45 -39.04
N LYS A 304 3.76 -13.75 -39.28
CA LYS A 304 5.02 -14.31 -39.79
C LYS A 304 5.00 -14.45 -41.31
N GLY A 305 3.82 -14.51 -41.94
CA GLY A 305 3.69 -14.81 -43.37
C GLY A 305 3.89 -13.66 -44.35
N LEU A 306 3.92 -12.40 -43.89
CA LEU A 306 4.07 -11.25 -44.80
C LEU A 306 5.07 -10.20 -44.29
N LYS A 307 6.30 -10.63 -44.03
CA LYS A 307 7.46 -9.73 -44.16
C LYS A 307 7.99 -9.84 -45.59
N LEU A 308 7.32 -9.19 -46.53
CA LEU A 308 7.95 -8.82 -47.79
C LEU A 308 9.03 -7.77 -47.47
N LYS A 309 10.27 -8.22 -47.30
CA LYS A 309 11.43 -7.33 -47.42
C LYS A 309 11.65 -7.10 -48.91
N ALA A 310 10.95 -6.14 -49.49
CA ALA A 310 11.40 -5.51 -50.73
C ALA A 310 12.55 -4.57 -50.35
N GLY A 311 13.77 -5.12 -50.34
CA GLY A 311 15.01 -4.37 -50.28
C GLY A 311 15.83 -4.77 -51.49
N SER A 312 16.13 -3.80 -52.36
CA SER A 312 17.01 -3.96 -53.51
C SER A 312 18.34 -4.58 -53.08
N GLY A 313 18.67 -5.77 -53.60
CA GLY A 313 20.02 -6.34 -53.53
C GLY A 313 20.09 -7.76 -52.96
N ASN A 314 20.15 -8.72 -53.88
CA ASN A 314 20.63 -10.11 -53.75
C ASN A 314 19.72 -11.13 -53.07
N ILE A 315 19.11 -11.95 -53.93
CA ILE A 315 18.46 -13.22 -53.65
C ILE A 315 19.55 -14.22 -53.25
N VAL A 316 19.37 -14.88 -52.10
CA VAL A 316 20.04 -16.16 -51.81
C VAL A 316 18.93 -17.17 -51.64
N GLU A 317 18.86 -18.14 -52.55
CA GLU A 317 17.95 -19.28 -52.49
C GLU A 317 18.25 -20.16 -51.26
N PRO A 318 17.25 -20.83 -50.68
CA PRO A 318 17.48 -21.77 -49.61
C PRO A 318 18.02 -23.10 -50.17
N LEU A 319 19.12 -23.58 -49.59
CA LEU A 319 19.54 -24.98 -49.71
C LEU A 319 18.57 -25.86 -48.90
N GLU A 320 18.30 -27.04 -49.48
CA GLU A 320 17.32 -28.09 -49.08
C GLU A 320 17.17 -28.36 -47.57
#